data_AF-A0A2A5T358-F1
#
_entry.id   AF-A0A2A5T358-F1
#
_cell.length_a   1.000
_cell.length_b   1.000
_cell.length_c   1.000
_cell.angle_alpha   90.00
_cell.angle_beta   90.00
_cell.angle_gamma   90.00
#
_symmetry.space_group_name_H-M   'P 1'
#
loop_
_entity.id
_entity.type
_entity.pdbx_description
1 polymer ?
#
loop_
_entity_poly.entity_id
_entity_poly.type
_entity_poly.pdbx_seq_one_letter_code
_entity_poly.pdbx_strand_id
1 'polypeptide(L)'
;MNNLNAVFIDVDDFCQTLLPAWAKPLISSDIKQRNKLSRLSVSEVMMIVITFHKSGYRNFKTYYIHFVCHYLTDEFPNLVSYTRMLKIMKGVLDPLCSCFTHRE
;
A
#
# COMPACT_ATOMS: atom_id res chain seq x y z
N MET A 1 -1.91 18.03 -15.46
CA MET A 1 -1.52 16.67 -15.00
C MET A 1 -0.37 16.78 -13.99
N ASN A 2 -0.55 17.53 -12.89
CA ASN A 2 0.58 17.91 -12.01
C ASN A 2 0.40 17.43 -10.56
N ASN A 3 -0.76 16.87 -10.20
CA ASN A 3 -1.09 16.47 -8.83
C ASN A 3 -0.87 14.98 -8.53
N LEU A 4 -0.80 14.11 -9.53
CA LEU A 4 -0.60 12.67 -9.31
C LEU A 4 0.87 12.36 -8.98
N ASN A 5 1.81 12.95 -9.73
CA ASN A 5 3.25 12.76 -9.48
C ASN A 5 3.68 13.36 -8.13
N ALA A 6 3.14 14.51 -7.75
CA ALA A 6 3.43 15.10 -6.43
C ALA A 6 2.94 14.19 -5.29
N VAL A 7 1.73 13.65 -5.42
CA VAL A 7 1.19 12.67 -4.45
C VAL A 7 2.00 11.37 -4.45
N PHE A 8 2.48 10.93 -5.61
CA PHE A 8 3.36 9.76 -5.72
C PHE A 8 4.65 9.97 -4.91
N ILE A 9 5.31 11.13 -5.10
CA ILE A 9 6.57 11.48 -4.44
C ILE A 9 6.37 11.56 -2.92
N ASP A 10 5.33 12.27 -2.45
CA ASP A 10 5.02 12.37 -1.02
C ASP A 10 4.76 11.00 -0.38
N VAL A 11 4.05 10.11 -1.08
CA VAL A 11 3.75 8.76 -0.59
C VAL A 11 5.00 7.90 -0.54
N ASP A 12 5.90 8.02 -1.51
CA ASP A 12 7.15 7.26 -1.53
C ASP A 12 8.11 7.72 -0.44
N ASP A 13 8.33 9.04 -0.27
CA ASP A 13 9.15 9.61 0.80
C ASP A 13 8.61 9.24 2.20
N PHE A 14 7.29 9.26 2.35
CA PHE A 14 6.62 8.78 3.56
C PHE A 14 6.92 7.29 3.80
N CYS A 15 6.77 6.45 2.77
CA CYS A 15 7.05 5.01 2.86
C CYS A 15 8.53 4.74 3.21
N GLN A 16 9.47 5.49 2.68
CA GLN A 16 10.90 5.35 2.99
C GLN A 16 11.21 5.63 4.47
N THR A 17 10.49 6.56 5.10
CA THR A 17 10.65 6.88 6.53
C THR A 17 9.94 5.87 7.44
N LEU A 18 8.80 5.39 6.97
CA LEU A 18 7.87 4.54 7.69
C LEU A 18 8.35 3.07 7.74
N LEU A 19 8.85 2.54 6.61
CA LEU A 19 9.31 1.15 6.50
C LEU A 19 10.42 0.77 7.51
N PRO A 20 11.47 1.60 7.73
CA PRO A 20 12.50 1.30 8.73
C PRO A 20 11.98 1.40 10.16
N ALA A 21 11.07 2.34 10.44
CA ALA A 21 10.44 2.47 11.75
C ALA A 21 9.56 1.24 12.07
N TRP A 22 8.90 0.69 11.06
CA TRP A 22 8.06 -0.51 11.16
C TRP A 22 8.85 -1.82 11.22
N ALA A 23 9.97 -1.93 10.50
CA ALA A 23 10.79 -3.13 10.49
C ALA A 23 11.41 -3.42 11.87
N LYS A 24 11.75 -2.38 12.64
CA LYS A 24 12.39 -2.48 13.96
C LYS A 24 11.59 -3.36 14.97
N PRO A 25 10.31 -3.10 15.26
CA PRO A 25 9.53 -3.91 16.20
C PRO A 25 9.19 -5.32 15.68
N LEU A 26 9.09 -5.52 14.36
CA LEU A 26 8.84 -6.84 13.75
C LEU A 26 10.03 -7.79 13.92
N ILE A 27 11.24 -7.26 13.98
CA ILE A 27 12.47 -8.04 14.19
C ILE A 27 12.67 -8.39 15.68
N SER A 28 12.14 -7.56 16.60
CA SER A 28 12.29 -7.77 18.05
C SER A 28 11.31 -8.78 18.66
N SER A 29 10.31 -9.26 17.92
CA SER A 29 9.42 -10.31 18.43
C SER A 29 10.05 -11.68 18.19
N ASP A 30 10.21 -12.50 19.24
CA ASP A 30 10.70 -13.91 19.14
C ASP A 30 9.76 -14.85 18.35
N ILE A 31 8.64 -14.32 17.83
CA ILE A 31 7.72 -15.04 16.96
C ILE A 31 8.30 -15.03 15.54
N LYS A 32 8.72 -16.20 15.05
CA LYS A 32 9.12 -16.40 13.65
C LYS A 32 7.96 -16.07 12.71
N GLN A 33 7.92 -14.85 12.20
CA GLN A 33 7.04 -14.45 11.11
C GLN A 33 7.69 -14.70 9.75
N ARG A 34 6.89 -15.22 8.81
CA ARG A 34 7.33 -15.44 7.43
C ARG A 34 7.40 -14.11 6.69
N ASN A 35 8.62 -13.56 6.56
CA ASN A 35 8.90 -12.44 5.66
C ASN A 35 8.96 -12.91 4.19
N LYS A 36 7.81 -13.16 3.58
CA LYS A 36 7.74 -13.34 2.12
C LYS A 36 7.49 -11.98 1.47
N LEU A 37 8.51 -11.46 0.79
CA LEU A 37 8.40 -10.27 -0.04
C LEU A 37 7.19 -10.41 -0.97
N SER A 38 6.28 -9.45 -0.86
CA SER A 38 5.17 -9.30 -1.79
C SER A 38 5.72 -8.83 -3.13
N ARG A 39 5.04 -9.20 -4.22
CA ARG A 39 5.35 -8.68 -5.56
C ARG A 39 5.01 -7.19 -5.70
N LEU A 40 4.02 -6.73 -4.95
CA LEU A 40 3.74 -5.32 -4.75
C LEU A 40 4.46 -4.80 -3.52
N SER A 41 5.13 -3.68 -3.65
CA SER A 41 5.73 -2.90 -2.57
C SER A 41 4.66 -2.27 -1.68
N VAL A 42 5.08 -1.80 -0.49
CA VAL A 42 4.19 -1.09 0.43
C VAL A 42 3.74 0.25 -0.17
N SER A 43 4.62 0.97 -0.87
CA SER A 43 4.29 2.24 -1.52
C SER A 43 3.28 2.06 -2.66
N GLU A 44 3.43 1.02 -3.48
CA GLU A 44 2.46 0.69 -4.54
C GLU A 44 1.08 0.39 -3.95
N VAL A 45 1.01 -0.36 -2.84
CA VAL A 45 -0.25 -0.68 -2.17
C VAL A 45 -0.91 0.56 -1.60
N MET A 46 -0.15 1.43 -0.91
CA MET A 46 -0.68 2.70 -0.40
C MET A 46 -1.21 3.57 -1.53
N MET A 47 -0.50 3.61 -2.64
CA MET A 47 -0.90 4.38 -3.80
C MET A 47 -2.23 3.93 -4.35
N ILE A 48 -2.40 2.62 -4.58
CA ILE A 48 -3.65 2.04 -5.07
C ILE A 48 -4.82 2.38 -4.13
N VAL A 49 -4.59 2.39 -2.81
CA VAL A 49 -5.59 2.79 -1.81
C VAL A 49 -5.91 4.28 -1.88
N ILE A 50 -4.90 5.15 -1.96
CA ILE A 50 -5.08 6.59 -2.05
C ILE A 50 -5.81 6.98 -3.34
N THR A 51 -5.41 6.40 -4.48
CA THR A 51 -6.06 6.62 -5.76
C THR A 51 -7.47 6.05 -5.78
N PHE A 52 -7.75 4.95 -5.08
CA PHE A 52 -9.12 4.48 -4.86
C PHE A 52 -9.98 5.56 -4.19
N HIS A 53 -9.51 6.14 -3.07
CA HIS A 53 -10.24 7.19 -2.36
C HIS A 53 -10.47 8.44 -3.22
N LYS A 54 -9.52 8.78 -4.10
CA LYS A 54 -9.67 9.91 -5.03
C LYS A 54 -10.52 9.60 -6.27
N SER A 55 -10.64 8.33 -6.65
CA SER A 55 -11.30 7.91 -7.90
C SER A 55 -12.83 8.00 -7.87
N GLY A 56 -13.45 8.09 -6.69
CA GLY A 56 -14.91 8.11 -6.54
C GLY A 56 -15.61 6.76 -6.79
N TYR A 57 -14.87 5.67 -6.97
CA TYR A 57 -15.46 4.34 -7.09
C TYR A 57 -16.13 3.92 -5.78
N ARG A 58 -17.36 3.38 -5.90
CA ARG A 58 -18.16 2.96 -4.73
C ARG A 58 -17.56 1.77 -3.97
N ASN A 59 -16.90 0.84 -4.67
CA ASN A 59 -16.34 -0.34 -4.04
C ASN A 59 -14.93 -0.64 -4.59
N PHE A 60 -14.05 -1.08 -3.69
CA PHE A 60 -12.64 -1.31 -3.99
C PHE A 60 -12.44 -2.45 -5.00
N LYS A 61 -13.32 -3.45 -5.01
CA LYS A 61 -13.22 -4.60 -5.92
C LYS A 61 -13.36 -4.19 -7.38
N THR A 62 -14.39 -3.39 -7.70
CA THR A 62 -14.61 -2.88 -9.05
C THR A 62 -13.48 -1.96 -9.47
N TYR A 63 -13.03 -1.07 -8.59
CA TYR A 63 -11.87 -0.23 -8.84
C TYR A 63 -10.62 -1.06 -9.16
N TYR A 64 -10.27 -2.01 -8.31
CA TYR A 64 -9.05 -2.81 -8.48
C TYR A 64 -9.11 -3.67 -9.75
N ILE A 65 -10.18 -4.42 -9.96
CA ILE A 65 -10.26 -5.38 -11.08
C ILE A 65 -10.47 -4.67 -12.41
N HIS A 66 -11.35 -3.66 -12.48
CA HIS A 66 -11.72 -3.05 -13.76
C HIS A 66 -10.89 -1.82 -14.11
N PHE A 67 -10.32 -1.13 -13.13
CA PHE A 67 -9.48 0.04 -13.38
C PHE A 67 -7.99 -0.30 -13.25
N VAL A 68 -7.54 -0.71 -12.07
CA VAL A 68 -6.11 -0.93 -11.80
C VAL A 68 -5.55 -2.06 -12.66
N CYS A 69 -6.19 -3.23 -12.66
CA CYS A 69 -5.72 -4.39 -13.42
C CYS A 69 -5.84 -4.27 -14.94
N HIS A 70 -6.51 -3.23 -15.45
CA HIS A 70 -6.73 -3.07 -16.89
C HIS A 70 -6.03 -1.83 -17.46
N TYR A 71 -5.97 -0.74 -16.69
CA TYR A 71 -5.44 0.54 -17.16
C TYR A 71 -4.15 0.95 -16.48
N LEU A 72 -3.85 0.38 -15.30
CA LEU A 72 -2.65 0.73 -14.53
C LEU A 72 -1.60 -0.39 -14.49
N THR A 73 -1.61 -1.28 -15.49
CA THR A 73 -0.67 -2.41 -15.55
C THR A 73 0.76 -1.97 -15.83
N ASP A 74 0.94 -0.82 -16.48
CA ASP A 74 2.26 -0.29 -16.80
C ASP A 74 2.88 0.39 -15.56
N GLU A 75 2.08 1.07 -14.74
CA GLU A 75 2.55 1.61 -13.46
C GLU A 75 2.72 0.53 -12.39
N PHE A 76 1.93 -0.56 -12.47
CA PHE A 76 1.99 -1.69 -11.54
C PHE A 76 2.21 -3.02 -12.29
N PRO A 77 3.42 -3.29 -12.82
CA PRO A 77 3.68 -4.49 -13.62
C PRO A 77 3.56 -5.80 -12.84
N ASN A 78 3.54 -5.71 -11.51
CA ASN A 78 3.57 -6.83 -10.59
C ASN A 78 2.25 -7.03 -9.81
N LEU A 79 1.12 -6.61 -10.39
CA LEU A 79 -0.20 -6.77 -9.78
C LEU A 79 -0.47 -8.22 -9.32
N VAL A 80 -1.18 -8.30 -8.20
CA VAL A 80 -1.56 -9.56 -7.56
C VAL A 80 -3.06 -9.79 -7.69
N SER A 81 -3.54 -10.99 -7.38
CA SER A 81 -4.99 -11.22 -7.35
C SER A 81 -5.68 -10.33 -6.31
N TYR A 82 -6.94 -9.97 -6.53
CA TYR A 82 -7.73 -9.15 -5.59
C TYR A 82 -7.67 -9.67 -4.14
N THR A 83 -7.80 -10.98 -3.95
CA THR A 83 -7.71 -11.59 -2.61
C THR A 83 -6.33 -11.42 -1.98
N ARG A 84 -5.25 -11.47 -2.79
CA ARG A 84 -3.89 -11.20 -2.32
C ARG A 84 -3.71 -9.71 -1.99
N MET A 85 -4.25 -8.81 -2.82
CA MET A 85 -4.24 -7.36 -2.58
C MET A 85 -4.89 -7.04 -1.22
N LEU A 86 -6.07 -7.57 -0.93
CA LEU A 86 -6.73 -7.34 0.37
C LEU A 86 -5.89 -7.81 1.56
N LYS A 87 -5.20 -8.96 1.44
CA LYS A 87 -4.33 -9.46 2.52
C LYS A 87 -3.14 -8.54 2.76
N ILE A 88 -2.53 -8.02 1.70
CA ILE A 88 -1.41 -7.07 1.81
C ILE A 88 -1.91 -5.74 2.38
N MET A 89 -3.02 -5.23 1.85
CA MET A 89 -3.64 -3.98 2.30
C MET A 89 -3.93 -3.98 3.80
N LYS A 90 -4.48 -5.08 4.36
CA LYS A 90 -4.67 -5.21 5.81
C LYS A 90 -3.35 -5.11 6.58
N GLY A 91 -2.33 -5.83 6.14
CA GLY A 91 -1.01 -5.78 6.77
C GLY A 91 -0.30 -4.42 6.68
N VAL A 92 -0.71 -3.55 5.74
CA VAL A 92 -0.18 -2.19 5.59
C VAL A 92 -1.02 -1.15 6.34
N LEU A 93 -2.35 -1.29 6.33
CA LEU A 93 -3.26 -0.33 6.98
C LEU A 93 -3.24 -0.43 8.50
N ASP A 94 -3.15 -1.64 9.06
CA ASP A 94 -3.09 -1.82 10.52
C ASP A 94 -1.93 -1.03 11.17
N PRO A 95 -0.68 -1.11 10.66
CA PRO A 95 0.43 -0.32 11.19
C PRO A 95 0.39 1.16 10.78
N LEU A 96 -0.28 1.53 9.69
CA LEU A 96 -0.52 2.95 9.37
C LEU A 96 -1.35 3.61 10.45
N CYS A 97 -2.50 3.01 10.77
CA CYS A 97 -3.41 3.53 11.77
C CYS A 97 -2.71 3.68 13.12
N SER A 98 -1.89 2.71 13.53
CA SER A 98 -1.15 2.80 14.80
C SER A 98 -0.11 3.92 14.80
N CYS A 99 0.61 4.13 13.69
CA CYS A 99 1.56 5.22 13.56
C CYS A 99 0.91 6.62 13.56
N PHE A 100 -0.28 6.77 12.97
CA PHE A 100 -1.02 8.04 13.02
C PHE A 100 -1.61 8.31 14.41
N THR A 101 -2.02 7.28 15.15
CA THR A 101 -2.55 7.46 16.53
C THR A 101 -1.48 7.81 17.58
N HIS A 102 -0.20 7.52 17.31
CA HIS A 102 0.91 7.83 18.24
C HIS A 102 1.54 9.21 17.95
N ARG A 103 0.97 9.99 17.04
CA ARG A 103 1.47 11.30 16.60
C ARG A 103 0.60 12.47 17.07
N GLU A 104 -0.07 12.29 18.22
CA GLU A 104 -0.77 13.34 18.99
C GLU A 104 -0.10 13.51 20.36
#